data_AF-A0A7Z7FTL2-F1
#
_entry.id   AF-A0A7Z7FTL2-F1
#
_cell.length_a   1.000
_cell.length_b   1.000
_cell.length_c   1.000
_cell.angle_alpha   90.00
_cell.angle_beta   90.00
_cell.angle_gamma   90.00
#
_symmetry.space_group_name_H-M   'P 1'
#
loop_
_entity.id
_entity.type
_entity.pdbx_description
1 polymer ?
#
loop_
_entity_poly.entity_id
_entity_poly.type
_entity_poly.pdbx_seq_one_letter_code
_entity_poly.pdbx_strand_id
1 'polypeptide(L)'
;MLVNGAIRRSHDVSFMLEKHWERLLKEITACEIAVREIEIDLRIRAMANNVNERELALLRRLKDEKADLLYRYLNLREAFIALLYEKDLAAG
;
A
#
# COMPACT_ATOMS: atom_id res chain seq x y z
N MET A 1 -20.39 25.89 24.58
CA MET A 1 -20.87 25.00 23.50
C MET A 1 -19.83 24.66 22.41
N LEU A 2 -18.62 25.25 22.38
CA LEU A 2 -17.64 25.00 21.30
C LEU A 2 -16.79 23.72 21.49
N VAL A 3 -16.62 23.24 22.72
CA VAL A 3 -15.75 22.10 23.06
C VAL A 3 -16.30 20.76 22.50
N ASN A 4 -17.61 20.55 22.57
CA ASN A 4 -18.25 19.32 22.07
C ASN A 4 -18.13 19.15 20.54
N GLY A 5 -18.05 20.26 19.79
CA GLY A 5 -17.87 20.22 18.34
C GLY A 5 -16.44 19.93 17.89
N ALA A 6 -15.44 20.25 18.71
CA ALA A 6 -14.03 19.92 18.44
C ALA A 6 -13.75 18.43 18.72
N ILE A 7 -14.27 17.92 19.84
CA ILE A 7 -14.11 16.51 20.24
C ILE A 7 -14.79 15.58 19.22
N ARG A 8 -16.02 15.91 18.79
CA ARG A 8 -16.74 15.12 17.78
C ARG A 8 -16.03 15.10 16.43
N ARG A 9 -15.49 16.24 15.97
CA ARG A 9 -14.69 16.31 14.72
C ARG A 9 -13.40 15.52 14.82
N SER A 10 -12.73 15.51 15.97
CA SER A 10 -11.53 14.70 16.18
C SER A 10 -11.84 13.19 16.09
N HIS A 11 -12.98 12.77 16.66
CA HIS A 11 -13.42 11.37 16.62
C HIS A 11 -13.81 10.91 15.20
N ASP A 12 -14.54 11.75 14.46
CA ASP A 12 -14.91 11.46 13.06
C ASP A 12 -13.68 11.38 12.13
N VAL A 13 -12.67 12.23 12.37
CA VAL A 13 -11.40 12.18 11.65
C VAL A 13 -10.63 10.90 11.98
N SER A 14 -10.60 10.47 13.24
CA SER A 14 -9.98 9.20 13.65
C SER A 14 -10.62 8.00 12.96
N PHE A 15 -11.95 7.94 12.93
CA PHE A 15 -12.67 6.83 12.29
C PHE A 15 -12.49 6.78 10.77
N MET A 16 -12.51 7.93 10.09
CA MET A 16 -12.24 7.98 8.65
C MET A 16 -10.81 7.54 8.33
N LEU A 17 -9.84 7.89 9.17
CA LEU A 17 -8.45 7.47 9.03
C LEU A 17 -8.31 5.95 9.19
N GLU A 18 -8.97 5.34 10.18
CA GLU A 18 -8.97 3.88 10.38
C GLU A 18 -9.61 3.14 9.19
N LYS A 19 -10.75 3.61 8.69
CA LYS A 19 -11.40 3.05 7.50
C LYS A 19 -10.52 3.15 6.25
N HIS A 20 -9.87 4.30 6.07
CA HIS A 20 -8.95 4.51 4.96
C HIS A 20 -7.72 3.60 5.09
N TRP A 21 -7.23 3.42 6.31
CA TRP A 21 -6.12 2.54 6.64
C TRP A 21 -6.43 1.06 6.33
N GLU A 22 -7.59 0.55 6.73
CA GLU A 22 -8.04 -0.81 6.39
C GLU A 22 -8.12 -1.04 4.87
N ARG A 23 -8.58 -0.03 4.13
CA ARG A 23 -8.64 -0.10 2.67
C ARG A 23 -7.23 -0.11 2.07
N LEU A 24 -6.35 0.76 2.55
CA LEU A 24 -4.97 0.84 2.08
C LEU A 24 -4.22 -0.48 2.30
N LEU A 25 -4.42 -1.14 3.45
CA LEU A 25 -3.86 -2.46 3.71
C LEU A 25 -4.31 -3.51 2.69
N LYS A 26 -5.60 -3.52 2.31
CA LYS A 26 -6.11 -4.43 1.27
C LYS A 26 -5.47 -4.16 -0.08
N GLU A 27 -5.30 -2.89 -0.43
CA GLU A 27 -4.67 -2.48 -1.70
C GLU A 27 -3.17 -2.86 -1.72
N ILE A 28 -2.46 -2.71 -0.59
CA ILE A 28 -1.08 -3.19 -0.41
C ILE A 28 -0.98 -4.70 -0.63
N THR A 29 -1.81 -5.51 0.06
CA THR A 29 -1.79 -6.97 -0.10
C THR A 29 -2.08 -7.39 -1.54
N ALA A 30 -3.04 -6.74 -2.20
CA ALA A 30 -3.35 -7.03 -3.60
C ALA A 30 -2.17 -6.70 -4.53
N CYS A 31 -1.43 -5.64 -4.24
CA CYS A 31 -0.24 -5.27 -5.00
C CYS A 31 0.89 -6.30 -4.82
N GLU A 32 1.16 -6.73 -3.58
CA GLU A 32 2.16 -7.77 -3.27
C GLU A 32 1.88 -9.08 -4.01
N ILE A 33 0.63 -9.53 -4.00
CA ILE A 33 0.21 -10.74 -4.72
C ILE A 33 0.47 -10.59 -6.22
N ALA A 34 0.05 -9.47 -6.81
CA ALA A 34 0.23 -9.23 -8.24
C ALA A 34 1.71 -9.18 -8.66
N VAL A 35 2.59 -8.56 -7.85
CA VAL A 35 4.04 -8.57 -8.10
C VAL A 35 4.57 -10.00 -8.11
N ARG A 36 4.19 -10.80 -7.11
CA ARG A 36 4.65 -12.18 -6.97
C ARG A 36 4.18 -13.08 -8.12
N GLU A 37 2.96 -12.89 -8.62
CA GLU A 37 2.45 -13.61 -9.77
C GLU A 37 3.26 -13.32 -11.04
N ILE A 38 3.61 -12.05 -11.28
CA ILE A 38 4.45 -11.65 -12.41
C ILE A 38 5.85 -12.27 -12.31
N GLU A 39 6.44 -12.31 -11.10
CA GLU A 39 7.74 -12.96 -10.88
C GLU A 39 7.71 -14.46 -11.17
N ILE A 40 6.64 -15.13 -10.75
CA ILE A 40 6.43 -16.56 -11.03
C ILE A 40 6.30 -16.79 -12.55
N ASP A 41 5.49 -16.00 -13.25
CA ASP A 41 5.32 -16.13 -14.70
C ASP A 41 6.65 -15.91 -15.46
N LEU A 42 7.39 -14.86 -15.08
CA LEU A 42 8.72 -14.59 -15.64
C LEU A 42 9.69 -15.77 -15.43
N ARG A 43 9.67 -16.40 -14.25
CA ARG A 43 10.52 -17.55 -13.94
C ARG A 43 10.14 -18.78 -14.74
N ILE A 44 8.85 -19.09 -14.85
CA ILE A 44 8.33 -20.23 -15.62
C ILE A 44 8.73 -20.09 -17.09
N ARG A 45 8.54 -18.90 -17.68
CA ARG A 45 8.91 -18.64 -19.08
C ARG A 45 10.40 -18.75 -19.34
N ALA A 46 11.22 -18.22 -18.44
CA ALA A 46 12.67 -18.35 -18.51
C ALA A 46 13.11 -19.83 -18.45
N MET A 47 12.47 -20.64 -17.61
CA MET A 47 12.74 -22.08 -17.51
C MET A 47 12.28 -22.86 -18.76
N ALA A 48 11.14 -22.47 -19.35
CA ALA A 48 10.57 -23.13 -20.52
C ALA A 48 11.28 -22.77 -21.85
N ASN A 49 12.25 -21.86 -21.82
CA ASN A 49 12.89 -21.27 -23.00
C ASN A 49 11.87 -20.68 -24.01
N ASN A 50 10.66 -20.38 -23.55
CA ASN A 50 9.56 -19.81 -24.31
C ASN A 50 9.52 -18.31 -24.06
N VAL A 51 10.44 -17.59 -24.71
CA VAL A 51 10.70 -16.17 -24.44
C VAL A 51 10.30 -15.33 -25.64
N ASN A 52 9.14 -14.68 -25.53
CA ASN A 52 8.83 -13.52 -26.36
C ASN A 52 9.43 -12.28 -25.69
N GLU A 53 10.52 -11.74 -26.24
CA GLU A 53 11.25 -10.62 -25.64
C GLU A 53 10.39 -9.39 -25.37
N ARG A 54 9.41 -9.10 -26.25
CA ARG A 54 8.51 -7.95 -26.10
C ARG A 54 7.55 -8.12 -24.92
N GLU A 55 7.04 -9.33 -24.76
CA GLU A 55 6.17 -9.67 -23.62
C GLU A 55 6.96 -9.70 -22.31
N LEU A 56 8.19 -10.23 -22.35
CA LEU A 56 9.09 -10.25 -21.19
C LEU A 56 9.46 -8.83 -20.73
N ALA A 57 9.73 -7.92 -21.67
CA ALA A 57 9.99 -6.51 -21.39
C ALA A 57 8.77 -5.82 -20.75
N LEU A 58 7.57 -6.11 -21.25
CA LEU A 58 6.33 -5.60 -20.66
C LEU A 58 6.13 -6.12 -19.23
N LEU A 59 6.31 -7.41 -18.99
CA LEU A 59 6.18 -8.02 -17.66
C LEU A 59 7.19 -7.44 -16.66
N ARG A 60 8.45 -7.25 -17.08
CA ARG A 60 9.49 -6.60 -16.26
C ARG A 60 9.08 -5.18 -15.87
N ARG A 61 8.64 -4.38 -16.85
CA ARG A 61 8.15 -3.01 -16.61
C ARG A 61 6.97 -3.01 -15.62
N LEU A 62 5.99 -3.88 -15.81
CA LEU A 62 4.83 -3.98 -14.91
C LEU A 62 5.22 -4.39 -13.49
N LYS A 63 6.19 -5.30 -13.35
CA LYS A 63 6.75 -5.67 -12.05
C LYS A 63 7.37 -4.45 -11.36
N ASP A 64 8.20 -3.69 -12.08
CA ASP A 64 8.90 -2.53 -11.53
C ASP A 64 7.92 -1.40 -11.17
N GLU A 65 6.94 -1.10 -12.03
CA GLU A 65 5.87 -0.13 -11.74
C GLU A 65 5.05 -0.50 -10.51
N LYS A 66 4.69 -1.78 -10.35
CA LYS A 66 3.95 -2.26 -9.17
C LYS A 66 4.81 -2.25 -7.90
N ALA A 67 6.10 -2.57 -8.00
CA ALA A 67 7.02 -2.51 -6.87
C ALA A 67 7.20 -1.07 -6.36
N ASP A 68 7.30 -0.08 -7.27
CA ASP A 68 7.36 1.34 -6.90
C ASP A 68 6.07 1.80 -6.22
N LEU A 69 4.90 1.40 -6.75
CA LEU A 69 3.61 1.68 -6.14
C LEU A 69 3.52 1.11 -4.71
N LEU A 70 3.93 -0.14 -4.53
CA LEU A 70 3.97 -0.80 -3.22
C LEU A 70 4.89 -0.04 -2.25
N TYR A 71 6.09 0.35 -2.70
CA TYR A 71 7.03 1.12 -1.88
C TYR A 71 6.43 2.45 -1.39
N ARG A 72 5.75 3.19 -2.27
CA ARG A 72 5.06 4.44 -1.89
C ARG A 72 3.97 4.20 -0.86
N TYR A 73 3.19 3.12 -0.99
CA TYR A 73 2.15 2.79 -0.02
C TYR A 73 2.71 2.32 1.32
N LEU A 74 3.85 1.62 1.34
CA LEU A 74 4.54 1.28 2.58
C LEU A 74 5.08 2.53 3.30
N ASN A 75 5.63 3.49 2.57
CA ASN A 75 6.04 4.77 3.16
C ASN A 75 4.85 5.55 3.72
N LEU A 76 3.71 5.53 3.01
CA LEU A 76 2.47 6.15 3.50
C LEU A 76 1.97 5.46 4.78
N ARG A 77 2.09 4.13 4.86
CA ARG A 77 1.81 3.35 6.07
C ARG A 77 2.67 3.80 7.24
N GLU A 78 3.98 3.94 7.04
CA GLU A 78 4.89 4.37 8.10
C GLU A 78 4.57 5.79 8.58
N ALA A 79 4.24 6.71 7.65
CA ALA A 79 3.81 8.05 7.98
C ALA A 79 2.49 8.07 8.78
N PHE A 80 1.52 7.22 8.44
CA PHE A 80 0.28 7.08 9.20
C PHE A 80 0.52 6.54 10.61
N ILE A 81 1.38 5.53 10.76
CA ILE A 81 1.74 4.98 12.08
C ILE A 81 2.39 6.07 12.93
N ALA A 82 3.33 6.83 12.37
CA ALA A 82 4.00 7.93 13.08
C ALA A 82 2.99 9.00 13.57
N LEU A 83 2.06 9.42 12.70
CA LEU A 83 1.02 10.40 13.05
C LEU A 83 0.07 9.92 14.15
N LEU A 84 -0.27 8.62 14.17
CA LEU A 84 -1.10 8.05 15.23
C LEU A 84 -0.32 7.96 16.55
N TYR A 85 0.95 7.54 16.51
CA TYR A 85 1.80 7.44 17.69
C TYR A 85 2.06 8.80 18.36
N GLU A 86 2.28 9.87 17.56
CA GLU A 86 2.44 11.23 18.08
C GLU A 86 1.16 11.77 18.75
N LYS A 87 -0.02 11.42 18.23
CA LYS A 87 -1.30 11.82 18.84
C LYS A 87 -1.55 11.16 20.19
N ASP A 88 -1.17 9.89 20.34
CA ASP A 88 -1.30 9.18 21.62
C ASP A 88 -0.36 9.75 22.68
N LEU A 89 0.84 10.19 22.29
CA LEU A 89 1.80 10.87 23.19
C LEU A 89 1.34 12.28 23.60
N ALA A 90 0.69 13.02 22.70
CA ALA A 90 0.21 14.39 22.97
C ALA A 90 -1.11 14.44 23.76
N ALA A 91 -1.78 13.29 23.94
CA ALA A 91 -3.03 13.16 24.70
C ALA A 91 -2.83 12.72 26.17
N GLY A 92 -1.58 12.47 26.59
CA GLY A 92 -1.18 12.23 27.98
C GLY A 92 -0.66 13.50 28.67
#